data_AF-A0A9E1LZK3-F1
#
_entry.id   AF-A0A9E1LZK3-F1
#
_cell.length_a   1.000
_cell.length_b   1.000
_cell.length_c   1.000
_cell.angle_alpha   90.00
_cell.angle_beta   90.00
_cell.angle_gamma   90.00
#
_symmetry.space_group_name_H-M   'P 1'
#
loop_
_entity.id
_entity.type
_entity.pdbx_description
1 polymer ?
#
loop_
_entity_poly.entity_id
_entity_poly.type
_entity_poly.pdbx_seq_one_letter_code
_entity_poly.pdbx_strand_id
1 'polypeptide(L)'
;MKLSKIISLLLVPLLLFALALPAYADGGSESYLIYFETGGGTGVPIIASTSLDGKLTSLPSPVMDGYTFEGWYTDELEGDRITTNTEFTSDGTIYAHWRPIAKGGSSAASKPSPNTSTADKGFSFRAHAGTFLVAGTMFFTLVALYAR
;
A
#
# COMPACT_ATOMS: atom_id res chain seq x y z
N MET A 1 19.72 52.95 -24.99
CA MET A 1 20.06 52.07 -23.84
C MET A 1 20.64 50.77 -24.38
N LYS A 2 21.74 50.24 -23.80
CA LYS A 2 22.39 49.01 -24.32
C LYS A 2 21.45 47.81 -24.15
N LEU A 3 21.32 46.97 -25.17
CA LEU A 3 20.41 45.80 -25.19
C LEU A 3 20.60 44.87 -23.98
N SER A 4 21.85 44.74 -23.49
CA SER A 4 22.17 43.99 -22.26
C SER A 4 21.49 44.54 -21.00
N LYS A 5 21.26 45.85 -20.92
CA LYS A 5 20.55 46.48 -19.78
C LYS A 5 19.06 46.18 -19.84
N ILE A 6 18.48 46.05 -21.02
CA ILE A 6 17.05 45.72 -21.18
C ILE A 6 16.81 44.25 -20.86
N ILE A 7 17.68 43.35 -21.32
CA ILE A 7 17.61 41.92 -20.99
C ILE A 7 17.78 41.74 -19.48
N SER A 8 18.76 42.41 -18.85
CA SER A 8 18.93 42.35 -17.39
C SER A 8 17.74 42.95 -16.63
N LEU A 9 17.09 44.00 -17.15
CA LEU A 9 15.94 44.64 -16.52
C LEU A 9 14.65 43.81 -16.63
N LEU A 10 14.55 42.92 -17.64
CA LEU A 10 13.44 41.99 -17.81
C LEU A 10 13.68 40.64 -17.14
N LEU A 11 14.93 40.16 -17.14
CA LEU A 11 15.29 38.85 -16.59
C LEU A 11 15.23 38.83 -15.06
N VAL A 12 15.64 39.91 -14.38
CA VAL A 12 15.63 40.00 -12.92
C VAL A 12 14.21 39.95 -12.32
N PRO A 13 13.21 40.73 -12.81
CA PRO A 13 11.84 40.58 -12.33
C PRO A 13 11.19 39.27 -12.76
N LEU A 14 11.55 38.70 -13.93
CA LEU A 14 11.07 37.37 -14.34
C LEU A 14 11.62 36.25 -13.43
N LEU A 15 12.89 36.34 -13.03
CA LEU A 15 13.51 35.42 -12.07
C LEU A 15 12.93 35.59 -10.65
N LEU A 16 12.67 36.83 -10.23
CA LEU A 16 11.97 37.12 -8.97
C LEU A 16 10.53 36.62 -8.97
N PHE A 17 9.84 36.68 -10.12
CA PHE A 17 8.50 36.12 -10.29
C PHE A 17 8.49 34.58 -10.31
N ALA A 18 9.54 33.94 -10.84
CA ALA A 18 9.71 32.49 -10.75
C ALA A 18 10.07 31.99 -9.34
N LEU A 19 10.72 32.82 -8.52
CA LEU A 19 10.98 32.54 -7.10
C LEU A 19 9.79 32.91 -6.20
N ALA A 20 8.93 33.81 -6.66
CA ALA A 20 7.59 34.01 -6.13
C ALA A 20 6.63 32.99 -6.75
N LEU A 21 6.96 31.70 -6.67
CA LEU A 21 5.90 30.72 -6.54
C LEU A 21 5.09 31.19 -5.35
N PRO A 22 3.78 31.47 -5.48
CA PRO A 22 2.99 31.60 -4.27
C PRO A 22 3.28 30.32 -3.49
N ALA A 23 3.83 30.45 -2.29
CA ALA A 23 3.61 29.45 -1.28
C ALA A 23 2.10 29.40 -1.20
N TYR A 24 1.49 28.50 -1.97
CA TYR A 24 0.08 28.21 -1.94
C TYR A 24 -0.11 27.44 -0.63
N ALA A 25 0.07 28.14 0.48
CA ALA A 25 -0.60 27.89 1.73
C ALA A 25 -2.05 28.39 1.54
N ASP A 26 -2.69 27.92 0.48
CA ASP A 26 -4.13 27.92 0.43
C ASP A 26 -4.47 26.62 1.13
N GLY A 27 -5.07 26.73 2.32
CA GLY A 27 -5.89 25.66 2.87
C GLY A 27 -7.13 25.46 2.00
N GLY A 28 -6.93 25.33 0.69
CA GLY A 28 -7.90 24.85 -0.26
C GLY A 28 -8.12 23.40 0.12
N SER A 29 -9.36 23.09 0.44
CA SER A 29 -9.80 21.73 0.65
C SER A 29 -9.58 20.93 -0.63
N GLU A 30 -8.44 20.28 -0.75
CA GLU A 30 -8.14 19.39 -1.85
C GLU A 30 -8.65 17.98 -1.51
N SER A 31 -9.37 17.37 -2.44
CA SER A 31 -9.66 15.93 -2.37
C SER A 31 -8.47 15.16 -2.92
N TYR A 32 -8.04 14.12 -2.22
CA TYR A 32 -6.93 13.28 -2.63
C TYR A 32 -7.41 11.94 -3.18
N LEU A 33 -6.65 11.38 -4.12
CA LEU A 33 -6.90 10.07 -4.69
C LEU A 33 -6.14 9.00 -3.90
N ILE A 34 -6.89 8.07 -3.32
CA ILE A 34 -6.36 6.96 -2.53
C ILE A 34 -6.55 5.64 -3.28
N TYR A 35 -5.44 4.97 -3.55
CA TYR A 35 -5.39 3.66 -4.16
C TYR A 35 -5.48 2.56 -3.10
N PHE A 36 -6.30 1.55 -3.36
CA PHE A 36 -6.46 0.37 -2.51
C PHE A 36 -5.63 -0.79 -3.06
N GLU A 37 -4.44 -1.01 -2.49
CA GLU A 37 -3.63 -2.18 -2.82
C GLU A 37 -4.08 -3.37 -1.97
N THR A 38 -4.78 -4.32 -2.61
CA THR A 38 -5.45 -5.42 -1.93
C THR A 38 -4.55 -6.65 -1.74
N GLY A 39 -3.40 -6.73 -2.40
CA GLY A 39 -2.52 -7.89 -2.33
C GLY A 39 -3.16 -9.19 -2.86
N GLY A 40 -4.11 -9.08 -3.79
CA GLY A 40 -4.87 -10.21 -4.35
C GLY A 40 -6.29 -10.40 -3.80
N GLY A 41 -6.72 -9.53 -2.88
CA GLY A 41 -8.13 -9.45 -2.49
C GLY A 41 -9.02 -8.89 -3.60
N THR A 42 -10.33 -9.18 -3.52
CA THR A 42 -11.32 -8.71 -4.51
C THR A 42 -12.54 -8.08 -3.83
N GLY A 43 -13.42 -7.46 -4.62
CA GLY A 43 -14.69 -6.92 -4.12
C GLY A 43 -14.64 -5.47 -3.60
N VAL A 44 -13.59 -4.73 -3.94
CA VAL A 44 -13.42 -3.31 -3.58
C VAL A 44 -13.00 -2.48 -4.81
N PRO A 45 -13.29 -1.17 -4.85
CA PRO A 45 -12.74 -0.29 -5.86
C PRO A 45 -11.21 -0.21 -5.76
N ILE A 46 -10.55 0.04 -6.89
CA ILE A 46 -9.10 0.24 -6.96
C ILE A 46 -8.70 1.61 -6.41
N ILE A 47 -9.57 2.61 -6.53
CA ILE A 47 -9.31 4.00 -6.15
C ILE A 47 -10.57 4.65 -5.57
N ALA A 48 -10.39 5.55 -4.59
CA ALA A 48 -11.43 6.45 -4.12
C ALA A 48 -10.87 7.84 -3.86
N SER A 49 -11.73 8.87 -3.94
CA SER A 49 -11.39 10.23 -3.53
C SER A 49 -11.73 10.46 -2.06
N THR A 50 -10.92 11.24 -1.37
CA THR A 50 -11.28 11.77 -0.05
C THR A 50 -12.34 12.86 -0.17
N SER A 51 -12.97 13.16 0.97
CA SER A 51 -13.69 14.41 1.18
C SER A 51 -12.73 15.61 1.23
N LEU A 52 -13.31 16.80 1.23
CA LEU A 52 -12.63 18.10 1.35
C LEU A 52 -11.81 18.28 2.65
N ASP A 53 -12.07 17.46 3.66
CA ASP A 53 -11.32 17.38 4.92
C ASP A 53 -10.18 16.34 4.89
N GLY A 54 -9.88 15.79 3.70
CA GLY A 54 -8.82 14.80 3.52
C GLY A 54 -9.17 13.39 4.02
N LYS A 55 -10.43 13.10 4.38
CA LYS A 55 -10.83 11.79 4.93
C LYS A 55 -11.58 10.94 3.92
N LEU A 56 -11.40 9.62 3.99
CA LEU A 56 -12.25 8.68 3.25
C LEU A 56 -13.60 8.52 3.95
N THR A 57 -14.69 8.62 3.19
CA THR A 57 -16.05 8.43 3.71
C THR A 57 -16.31 6.99 4.17
N SER A 58 -15.67 6.02 3.52
CA SER A 58 -15.76 4.61 3.86
C SER A 58 -14.49 3.86 3.50
N LEU A 59 -14.27 2.74 4.19
CA LEU A 59 -13.19 1.81 3.92
C LEU A 59 -13.81 0.45 3.58
N PRO A 60 -13.88 0.08 2.29
CA PRO A 60 -14.47 -1.18 1.89
C PRO A 60 -13.58 -2.34 2.32
N SER A 61 -14.18 -3.50 2.59
CA SER A 61 -13.45 -4.69 3.03
C SER A 61 -13.30 -5.66 1.86
N PRO A 62 -12.07 -5.92 1.38
CA PRO A 62 -11.84 -6.92 0.36
C PRO A 62 -12.01 -8.33 0.92
N VAL A 63 -12.17 -9.29 0.00
CA VAL A 63 -12.26 -10.72 0.32
C VAL A 63 -11.14 -11.48 -0.39
N MET A 64 -10.49 -12.38 0.35
CA MET A 64 -9.44 -13.27 -0.15
C MET A 64 -9.62 -14.67 0.46
N ASP A 65 -9.67 -15.69 -0.39
CA ASP A 65 -9.90 -17.07 0.06
C ASP A 65 -8.78 -17.57 0.97
N GLY A 66 -9.16 -18.08 2.14
CA GLY A 66 -8.22 -18.61 3.13
C GLY A 66 -7.57 -17.55 4.04
N TYR A 67 -7.96 -16.28 3.92
CA TYR A 67 -7.44 -15.19 4.74
C TYR A 67 -8.57 -14.37 5.38
N THR A 68 -8.30 -13.82 6.56
CA THR A 68 -9.12 -12.80 7.24
C THR A 68 -8.50 -11.43 6.97
N PHE A 69 -9.32 -10.49 6.54
CA PHE A 69 -8.92 -9.09 6.39
C PHE A 69 -8.77 -8.42 7.75
N GLU A 70 -7.59 -7.87 8.05
CA GLU A 70 -7.28 -7.21 9.34
C GLU A 70 -7.51 -5.69 9.29
N GLY A 71 -7.42 -5.10 8.10
CA GLY A 71 -7.61 -3.66 7.88
C GLY A 71 -6.71 -3.11 6.79
N TRP A 72 -6.85 -1.80 6.59
CA TRP A 72 -6.01 -1.00 5.70
C TRP A 72 -4.88 -0.35 6.49
N TYR A 73 -3.69 -0.27 5.91
CA TYR A 73 -2.48 0.22 6.54
C TYR A 73 -1.69 1.15 5.61
N THR A 74 -0.82 1.99 6.17
CA THR A 74 0.04 2.91 5.39
C THR A 74 1.16 2.21 4.63
N ASP A 75 1.49 0.98 5.00
CA ASP A 75 2.57 0.19 4.43
C ASP A 75 2.19 -1.31 4.38
N GLU A 76 2.82 -2.07 3.49
CA GLU A 76 2.58 -3.49 3.28
C GLU A 76 3.02 -4.36 4.46
N LEU A 77 4.10 -3.98 5.18
CA LEU A 77 4.70 -4.80 6.23
C LEU A 77 4.49 -4.24 7.64
N GLU A 78 4.85 -2.97 7.86
CA GLU A 78 4.84 -2.34 9.20
C GLU A 78 4.25 -0.93 9.15
N GLY A 79 2.99 -0.84 8.70
CA GLY A 79 2.25 0.41 8.61
C GLY A 79 1.40 0.73 9.84
N ASP A 80 0.96 1.99 9.91
CA ASP A 80 -0.07 2.42 10.84
C ASP A 80 -1.46 2.08 10.28
N ARG A 81 -2.38 1.72 11.18
CA ARG A 81 -3.74 1.33 10.79
C ARG A 81 -4.54 2.54 10.32
N ILE A 82 -5.12 2.43 9.13
CA ILE A 82 -5.99 3.43 8.53
C ILE A 82 -7.43 3.27 9.04
N THR A 83 -8.06 4.39 9.35
CA THR A 83 -9.49 4.46 9.68
C THR A 83 -10.14 5.58 8.88
N THR A 84 -11.46 5.71 8.92
CA THR A 84 -12.16 6.84 8.29
C THR A 84 -11.85 8.19 8.94
N ASN A 85 -11.19 8.20 10.10
CA ASN A 85 -10.70 9.42 10.74
C ASN A 85 -9.28 9.81 10.31
N THR A 86 -8.59 8.96 9.54
CA THR A 86 -7.25 9.26 9.04
C THR A 86 -7.31 10.36 7.99
N GLU A 87 -6.55 11.42 8.21
CA GLU A 87 -6.42 12.57 7.31
C GLU A 87 -5.30 12.32 6.31
N PHE A 88 -5.65 12.29 5.03
CA PHE A 88 -4.71 12.28 3.93
C PHE A 88 -4.41 13.72 3.52
N THR A 89 -3.14 13.99 3.26
CA THR A 89 -2.63 15.31 2.85
C THR A 89 -2.03 15.30 1.44
N SER A 90 -2.11 14.15 0.77
CA SER A 90 -1.65 13.93 -0.61
C SER A 90 -2.28 12.65 -1.15
N ASP A 91 -2.24 12.48 -2.47
CA ASP A 91 -2.55 11.20 -3.11
C ASP A 91 -1.66 10.09 -2.56
N GLY A 92 -2.20 8.88 -2.44
CA GLY A 92 -1.45 7.80 -1.81
C GLY A 92 -2.05 6.42 -2.00
N THR A 93 -1.37 5.42 -1.46
CA THR A 93 -1.79 4.02 -1.50
C THR A 93 -1.94 3.52 -0.08
N ILE A 94 -3.00 2.75 0.16
CA ILE A 94 -3.20 2.00 1.40
C ILE A 94 -3.19 0.51 1.09
N TYR A 95 -2.65 -0.27 2.02
CA TYR A 95 -2.36 -1.70 1.83
C TYR A 95 -3.26 -2.55 2.71
N ALA A 96 -3.85 -3.58 2.12
CA ALA A 96 -4.65 -4.56 2.86
C ALA A 96 -3.74 -5.50 3.64
N HIS A 97 -3.94 -5.58 4.94
CA HIS A 97 -3.29 -6.60 5.78
C HIS A 97 -4.20 -7.80 5.96
N TRP A 98 -3.60 -8.98 5.90
CA TRP A 98 -4.30 -10.25 5.89
C TRP A 98 -3.71 -11.19 6.94
N ARG A 99 -4.58 -11.91 7.66
CA ARG A 99 -4.20 -13.03 8.53
C ARG A 99 -4.69 -14.35 7.93
N PRO A 100 -3.84 -15.38 7.77
CA PRO A 100 -4.29 -16.69 7.33
C PRO A 100 -5.37 -17.26 8.26
N ILE A 101 -6.45 -17.79 7.70
CA ILE A 101 -7.46 -18.51 8.47
C ILE A 101 -6.83 -19.85 8.86
N ALA A 102 -6.52 -20.01 10.14
CA ALA A 102 -6.03 -21.28 10.66
C ALA A 102 -7.07 -22.38 10.39
N LYS A 103 -6.80 -23.27 9.44
CA LYS A 103 -7.56 -24.51 9.27
C LYS A 103 -7.25 -25.41 10.47
N GLY A 104 -8.05 -25.26 11.54
CA GLY A 104 -8.16 -26.23 12.63
C GLY A 104 -6.84 -26.71 13.22
N GLY A 105 -6.16 -25.83 13.96
CA GLY A 105 -5.16 -26.20 14.96
C GLY A 105 -5.56 -25.59 16.29
N SER A 106 -6.34 -26.31 17.08
CA SER A 106 -6.60 -25.97 18.48
C SER A 106 -5.27 -25.88 19.24
N SER A 107 -4.94 -24.69 19.77
CA SER A 107 -3.94 -24.54 20.83
C SER A 107 -4.35 -23.44 21.81
N ALA A 108 -5.57 -23.55 22.36
CA ALA A 108 -5.76 -23.20 23.75
C ALA A 108 -5.05 -24.29 24.56
N ALA A 109 -3.92 -23.94 25.17
CA ALA A 109 -3.18 -24.82 26.07
C ALA A 109 -3.92 -24.93 27.42
N SER A 110 -5.06 -25.62 27.43
CA SER A 110 -5.54 -26.35 28.61
C SER A 110 -5.08 -27.80 28.43
N LYS A 111 -3.96 -28.12 29.08
CA LYS A 111 -3.37 -29.46 29.23
C LYS A 111 -4.43 -30.57 29.33
N PRO A 112 -4.37 -31.59 28.46
CA PRO A 112 -4.76 -32.94 28.86
C PRO A 112 -3.59 -33.92 28.65
N SER A 113 -3.53 -34.87 29.58
CA SER A 113 -2.65 -36.04 29.61
C SER A 113 -2.73 -36.89 28.32
N PRO A 114 -1.75 -37.78 28.08
CA PRO A 114 -1.55 -38.43 26.79
C PRO A 114 -2.62 -39.49 26.54
N ASN A 115 -2.86 -39.83 25.27
CA ASN A 115 -2.79 -41.22 24.80
C ASN A 115 -3.07 -41.36 23.28
N THR A 116 -2.19 -42.12 22.65
CA THR A 116 -2.41 -42.97 21.46
C THR A 116 -2.35 -42.33 20.07
N SER A 117 -1.18 -42.57 19.47
CA SER A 117 -0.86 -42.60 18.04
C SER A 117 -1.90 -43.35 17.20
N THR A 118 -2.27 -42.82 16.04
CA THR A 118 -2.29 -43.61 14.79
C THR A 118 -2.10 -42.66 13.59
N ALA A 119 -1.12 -43.02 12.77
CA ALA A 119 -0.79 -42.60 11.40
C ALA A 119 -1.91 -41.88 10.62
N ASP A 120 -1.61 -40.82 9.86
CA ASP A 120 -1.21 -41.03 8.46
C ASP A 120 -0.46 -39.87 7.77
N LYS A 121 0.61 -40.29 7.09
CA LYS A 121 1.23 -39.78 5.85
C LYS A 121 1.31 -38.26 5.65
N GLY A 122 2.44 -37.73 6.10
CA GLY A 122 2.89 -36.35 5.87
C GLY A 122 3.01 -35.96 4.39
N PHE A 123 2.63 -34.71 4.12
CA PHE A 123 2.93 -33.99 2.89
C PHE A 123 4.43 -33.65 2.85
N SER A 124 5.15 -34.20 1.87
CA SER A 124 6.58 -33.95 1.70
C SER A 124 6.84 -32.55 1.10
N PHE A 125 7.43 -31.66 1.89
CA PHE A 125 7.85 -30.30 1.49
C PHE A 125 8.81 -30.27 0.28
N ARG A 126 9.45 -31.41 -0.04
CA ARG A 126 10.44 -31.52 -1.12
C ARG A 126 9.87 -31.52 -2.54
N ALA A 127 8.55 -31.62 -2.71
CA ALA A 127 7.94 -31.72 -4.04
C ALA A 127 7.59 -30.36 -4.69
N HIS A 128 7.53 -29.25 -3.94
CA HIS A 128 7.01 -27.97 -4.47
C HIS A 128 7.94 -26.75 -4.26
N ALA A 129 9.14 -26.94 -3.71
CA ALA A 129 10.11 -25.86 -3.52
C ALA A 129 10.60 -25.21 -4.84
N GLY A 130 10.47 -25.92 -5.97
CA GLY A 130 10.87 -25.41 -7.29
C GLY A 130 9.93 -24.34 -7.85
N THR A 131 8.64 -24.36 -7.51
CA THR A 131 7.65 -23.45 -8.14
C THR A 131 7.58 -22.09 -7.44
N PHE A 132 7.82 -22.04 -6.13
CA PHE A 132 7.82 -20.79 -5.36
C PHE A 132 9.05 -19.91 -5.64
N LEU A 133 10.17 -20.50 -6.09
CA LEU A 133 11.39 -19.75 -6.39
C LEU A 133 11.42 -19.17 -7.82
N VAL A 134 10.69 -19.78 -8.76
CA VAL A 134 10.68 -19.34 -10.17
C VAL A 134 9.83 -18.07 -10.35
N ALA A 135 8.73 -17.91 -9.62
CA ALA A 135 7.91 -16.69 -9.70
C ALA A 135 8.64 -15.45 -9.15
N GLY A 136 9.37 -15.60 -8.03
CA GLY A 136 10.14 -14.49 -7.43
C GLY A 136 11.37 -14.09 -8.25
N THR A 137 12.05 -15.05 -8.88
CA THR A 137 13.23 -14.76 -9.73
C THR A 137 12.84 -14.15 -11.09
N MET A 138 11.66 -14.47 -11.63
CA MET A 138 11.20 -13.89 -12.89
C MET A 138 10.78 -12.42 -12.75
N PHE A 139 10.26 -12.02 -11.58
CA PHE A 139 9.96 -10.60 -11.30
C PHE A 139 11.23 -9.78 -11.03
N PHE A 140 12.20 -10.32 -10.29
CA PHE A 140 13.47 -9.63 -10.02
C PHE A 140 14.32 -9.43 -11.29
N THR A 141 14.28 -10.38 -12.23
CA THR A 141 14.97 -10.24 -13.52
C THR A 141 14.29 -9.25 -14.46
N LEU A 142 12.96 -9.13 -14.42
CA LEU A 142 12.21 -8.12 -15.18
C LEU A 142 12.56 -6.69 -14.74
N VAL A 143 12.66 -6.47 -13.42
CA VAL A 143 13.03 -5.15 -12.85
C VAL A 143 14.48 -4.79 -13.17
N ALA A 144 15.41 -5.75 -13.14
CA ALA A 144 16.81 -5.50 -13.46
C ALA A 144 17.07 -5.24 -14.96
N LEU A 145 16.24 -5.78 -15.87
CA LEU A 145 16.37 -5.54 -17.31
C LEU A 145 15.80 -4.19 -17.76
N TYR A 146 14.87 -3.60 -16.99
CA TYR A 146 14.21 -2.33 -17.31
C TYR A 146 14.96 -1.09 -16.76
N ALA A 147 16.04 -1.32 -16.01
CA ALA A 147 16.84 -0.26 -15.38
C ALA A 147 18.19 0.02 -16.10
N ARG A 148 18.27 -0.17 -17.42
CA ARG A 148 19.41 0.27 -18.23
C ARG A 148 19.02 1.25 -19.32
#